data_AF-A0A523J9K4-F1
#
_entry.id   AF-A0A523J9K4-F1
#
_cell.length_a   1.000
_cell.length_b   1.000
_cell.length_c   1.000
_cell.angle_alpha   90.00
_cell.angle_beta   90.00
_cell.angle_gamma   90.00
#
_symmetry.space_group_name_H-M   'P 1'
#
loop_
_entity.id
_entity.type
_entity.pdbx_description
1 polymer ?
#
loop_
_entity_poly.entity_id
_entity_poly.type
_entity_poly.pdbx_seq_one_letter_code
_entity_poly.pdbx_strand_id
1 'polypeptide(L)'
;MSSLALMRWLGSSPRRYDAGMRLLTLGRVTRLHTSLAEAAAAPGRNVLELGCGTGALTQRPVERSVGAPGPSSPVIITGNYDLTVRRVLRGHDAWVVVAPSQGINVWCAAAGGHLSTHQVVTALKTCGIEQRVSHHRAILPQLAATGVMAREVSRRCGWHVRFGPVYAEDLPR
;
A
#
# COMPACT_ATOMS: atom_id res chain seq x y z
N MET A 1 -17.08 -15.09 -21.11
CA MET A 1 -16.84 -13.83 -20.38
C MET A 1 -15.54 -13.21 -20.89
N SER A 2 -15.51 -11.90 -21.19
CA SER A 2 -14.27 -11.21 -21.57
C SER A 2 -13.24 -11.28 -20.43
N SER A 3 -11.95 -11.40 -20.76
CA SER A 3 -10.83 -11.38 -19.80
C SER A 3 -10.87 -10.14 -18.90
N LEU A 4 -11.32 -9.00 -19.45
CA LEU A 4 -11.49 -7.75 -18.72
C LEU A 4 -12.60 -7.81 -17.66
N ALA A 5 -13.71 -8.48 -17.99
CA ALA A 5 -14.84 -8.65 -17.08
C ALA A 5 -14.47 -9.61 -15.92
N LEU A 6 -13.73 -10.67 -16.23
CA LEU A 6 -13.19 -11.59 -15.23
C LEU A 6 -12.21 -10.90 -14.29
N MET A 7 -11.28 -10.09 -14.82
CA MET A 7 -10.31 -9.34 -14.00
C MET A 7 -10.99 -8.29 -13.10
N ARG A 8 -12.00 -7.57 -13.60
CA ARG A 8 -12.81 -6.64 -12.77
C ARG A 8 -13.56 -7.37 -11.66
N TRP A 9 -14.06 -8.58 -11.94
CA TRP A 9 -14.76 -9.39 -10.94
C TRP A 9 -13.80 -9.96 -9.89
N LEU A 10 -12.64 -10.50 -10.28
CA LEU A 10 -11.62 -10.97 -9.34
C LEU A 10 -11.11 -9.86 -8.44
N GLY A 11 -10.89 -8.65 -8.99
CA GLY A 11 -10.46 -7.50 -8.21
C GLY A 11 -11.55 -6.82 -7.37
N SER A 12 -12.78 -7.34 -7.35
CA SER A 12 -13.89 -6.72 -6.62
C SER A 12 -13.84 -6.91 -5.11
N SER A 13 -13.08 -7.89 -4.61
CA SER A 13 -12.79 -8.04 -3.18
C SER A 13 -11.50 -8.82 -2.94
N PRO A 14 -10.80 -8.57 -1.80
CA PRO A 14 -9.58 -9.30 -1.43
C PRO A 14 -9.70 -10.82 -1.47
N ARG A 15 -10.83 -11.35 -0.97
CA ARG A 15 -11.11 -12.79 -0.95
C ARG A 15 -11.27 -13.39 -2.35
N ARG A 16 -11.90 -12.66 -3.28
CA ARG A 16 -12.13 -13.15 -4.66
C ARG A 16 -10.85 -13.16 -5.47
N TYR A 17 -10.03 -12.13 -5.32
CA TYR A 17 -8.75 -12.07 -5.98
C TYR A 17 -7.84 -13.21 -5.52
N ASP A 18 -7.76 -13.46 -4.21
CA ASP A 18 -6.95 -14.55 -3.64
C ASP A 18 -7.42 -15.92 -4.09
N ALA A 19 -8.74 -16.16 -4.13
CA ALA A 19 -9.28 -17.40 -4.66
C ALA A 19 -8.89 -17.59 -6.13
N GLY A 20 -8.98 -16.53 -6.94
CA GLY A 20 -8.57 -16.55 -8.34
C GLY A 20 -7.07 -16.76 -8.51
N MET A 21 -6.23 -16.04 -7.77
CA MET A 21 -4.78 -16.17 -7.84
C MET A 21 -4.29 -17.54 -7.33
N ARG A 22 -4.93 -18.08 -6.28
CA ARG A 22 -4.65 -19.42 -5.78
C ARG A 22 -4.97 -20.49 -6.83
N LEU A 23 -6.10 -20.34 -7.52
CA LEU A 23 -6.48 -21.23 -8.62
C LEU A 23 -5.49 -21.14 -9.79
N LEU A 24 -5.21 -19.92 -10.28
CA LEU A 24 -4.33 -19.68 -11.43
C LEU A 24 -2.88 -20.10 -11.19
N THR A 25 -2.40 -20.01 -9.96
CA THR A 25 -1.01 -20.36 -9.61
C THR A 25 -0.86 -21.76 -9.02
N LEU A 26 -1.94 -22.54 -8.94
CA LEU A 26 -2.00 -23.85 -8.28
C LEU A 26 -1.48 -23.79 -6.83
N GLY A 27 -1.81 -22.71 -6.12
CA GLY A 27 -1.42 -22.50 -4.73
C GLY A 27 0.04 -22.09 -4.50
N ARG A 28 0.86 -21.89 -5.54
CA ARG A 28 2.24 -21.39 -5.38
C ARG A 28 2.29 -19.98 -4.80
N VAL A 29 1.33 -19.13 -5.17
CA VAL A 29 1.23 -17.76 -4.65
C VAL A 29 1.12 -17.73 -3.12
N THR A 30 0.37 -18.67 -2.54
CA THR A 30 0.19 -18.77 -1.09
C THR A 30 1.50 -19.10 -0.37
N ARG A 31 2.37 -19.93 -0.96
CA ARG A 31 3.68 -20.26 -0.36
C ARG A 31 4.61 -19.06 -0.34
N LEU A 32 4.72 -18.34 -1.45
CA LEU A 32 5.52 -17.11 -1.55
C LEU A 32 5.03 -16.07 -0.54
N HIS A 33 3.71 -15.90 -0.44
CA HIS A 33 3.06 -15.01 0.51
C HIS A 33 3.40 -15.36 1.97
N THR A 34 3.42 -16.65 2.33
CA THR A 34 3.80 -17.12 3.67
C THR A 34 5.27 -16.82 3.97
N SER A 35 6.19 -17.19 3.07
CA SER A 35 7.63 -16.98 3.30
C SER A 35 8.03 -15.52 3.39
N LEU A 36 7.39 -14.64 2.61
CA LEU A 36 7.58 -13.19 2.70
C LEU A 36 7.08 -12.63 4.04
N ALA A 37 5.93 -13.10 4.53
CA ALA A 37 5.40 -12.69 5.82
C ALA A 37 6.29 -13.14 6.99
N GLU A 38 6.82 -14.36 6.94
CA GLU A 38 7.74 -14.90 7.95
C GLU A 38 9.07 -14.13 7.99
N ALA A 39 9.67 -13.84 6.83
CA ALA A 39 10.89 -13.04 6.75
C ALA A 39 10.69 -11.58 7.24
N ALA A 40 9.47 -11.07 7.09
CA ALA A 40 9.06 -9.74 7.51
C ALA A 40 8.77 -9.63 9.03
N ALA A 41 8.50 -10.75 9.72
CA ALA A 41 8.16 -10.81 11.14
C ALA A 41 9.38 -10.94 12.09
N ALA A 42 10.61 -10.84 11.59
CA ALA A 42 11.82 -10.97 12.41
C ALA A 42 11.92 -9.88 13.53
N PRO A 43 12.46 -10.20 14.72
CA PRO A 43 12.57 -9.27 15.84
C PRO A 43 13.29 -7.96 15.46
N GLY A 44 12.75 -6.81 15.88
CA GLY A 44 13.34 -5.49 15.62
C GLY A 44 13.04 -4.90 14.24
N ARG A 45 12.12 -5.49 13.47
CA ARG A 45 11.73 -5.04 12.13
C ARG A 45 10.20 -5.01 11.95
N ASN A 46 9.46 -4.25 12.74
CA ASN A 46 7.99 -4.10 12.60
C ASN A 46 7.69 -3.83 11.11
N VAL A 47 7.11 -4.73 10.19
CA VAL A 47 6.57 -4.71 8.71
C VAL A 47 5.04 -4.75 8.70
N LEU A 48 4.26 -3.75 8.20
CA LEU A 48 2.78 -3.76 8.36
C LEU A 48 2.07 -4.32 7.16
N GLU A 49 2.62 -4.09 5.98
CA GLU A 49 2.03 -4.64 4.78
C GLU A 49 2.99 -4.53 3.62
N LEU A 50 3.29 -5.69 3.03
CA LEU A 50 3.74 -5.80 1.65
C LEU A 50 2.48 -6.11 0.83
N GLY A 51 1.61 -5.12 0.69
CA GLY A 51 0.32 -5.21 -0.01
C GLY A 51 0.41 -4.68 -1.44
N CYS A 52 1.16 -5.35 -2.31
CA CYS A 52 1.35 -4.99 -3.72
C CYS A 52 0.23 -5.49 -4.66
N GLY A 53 -1.00 -5.73 -4.17
CA GLY A 53 -2.10 -6.24 -5.00
C GLY A 53 -3.39 -6.56 -4.26
N THR A 54 -4.44 -6.86 -5.03
CA THR A 54 -5.85 -6.98 -4.61
C THR A 54 -6.18 -8.20 -3.72
N GLY A 55 -5.21 -8.83 -3.05
CA GLY A 55 -5.35 -10.09 -2.31
C GLY A 55 -5.48 -9.95 -0.79
N ALA A 56 -5.69 -11.05 -0.06
CA ALA A 56 -5.80 -11.12 1.40
C ALA A 56 -4.44 -11.38 2.10
N LEU A 57 -3.34 -11.30 1.36
CA LEU A 57 -2.01 -11.04 1.94
C LEU A 57 -2.03 -9.81 2.87
N THR A 58 -2.87 -8.83 2.51
CA THR A 58 -3.18 -7.63 3.29
C THR A 58 -3.87 -7.95 4.63
N GLN A 59 -4.50 -9.13 4.75
CA GLN A 59 -5.17 -9.60 5.98
C GLN A 59 -4.28 -10.52 6.83
N ARG A 60 -3.06 -10.82 6.38
CA ARG A 60 -2.08 -11.54 7.20
C ARG A 60 -1.31 -10.51 8.03
N PRO A 61 -1.47 -10.51 9.36
CA PRO A 61 -0.81 -9.53 10.20
C PRO A 61 0.70 -9.78 10.16
N VAL A 62 1.41 -8.95 9.41
CA VAL A 62 2.73 -8.49 9.84
C VAL A 62 2.45 -7.06 10.31
N GLU A 63 3.01 -6.59 11.43
CA GLU A 63 2.71 -5.27 12.01
C GLU A 63 3.95 -4.31 11.99
N ARG A 64 3.99 -3.21 11.17
CA ARG A 64 4.68 -1.88 11.43
C ARG A 64 3.61 -0.83 11.59
N SER A 65 3.24 -0.59 12.82
CA SER A 65 3.37 0.78 13.24
C SER A 65 4.81 1.28 13.03
N VAL A 66 4.98 2.46 12.43
CA VAL A 66 6.17 3.25 12.80
C VAL A 66 5.82 3.80 14.19
N GLY A 67 6.61 3.44 15.21
CA GLY A 67 6.30 3.76 16.60
C GLY A 67 5.01 3.11 17.14
N ALA A 68 4.12 3.90 17.74
CA ALA A 68 2.84 3.48 18.36
C ALA A 68 1.66 4.36 17.88
N PRO A 69 1.26 4.27 16.59
CA PRO A 69 0.21 5.05 15.99
C PRO A 69 -1.16 4.65 16.51
N GLY A 70 -1.99 5.66 16.77
CA GLY A 70 -3.38 5.51 17.15
C GLY A 70 -4.36 5.81 16.02
N PRO A 71 -5.68 5.86 16.32
CA PRO A 71 -6.71 6.16 15.33
C PRO A 71 -6.63 7.56 14.71
N SER A 72 -5.97 8.51 15.38
CA SER A 72 -5.74 9.88 14.89
C SER A 72 -4.38 10.07 14.19
N SER A 73 -3.54 9.03 14.16
CA SER A 73 -2.19 9.11 13.61
C SER A 73 -2.20 9.26 12.09
N PRO A 74 -1.19 9.95 11.51
CA PRO A 74 -1.10 10.16 10.08
C PRO A 74 -0.97 8.85 9.30
N VAL A 75 -1.56 8.84 8.11
CA VAL A 75 -1.40 7.76 7.13
C VAL A 75 -0.44 8.24 6.04
N ILE A 76 0.69 7.55 5.88
CA ILE A 76 1.70 7.83 4.87
C ILE A 76 1.58 6.76 3.78
N ILE A 77 1.55 7.15 2.53
CA ILE A 77 1.53 6.26 1.37
C ILE A 77 2.90 6.31 0.70
N THR A 78 3.47 5.18 0.33
CA THR A 78 4.74 5.09 -0.41
C THR A 78 4.67 4.04 -1.52
N GLY A 79 5.66 3.99 -2.40
CA GLY A 79 5.90 2.85 -3.30
C GLY A 79 6.61 1.68 -2.61
N ASN A 80 6.69 0.52 -3.26
CA ASN A 80 7.25 -0.73 -2.71
C ASN A 80 8.76 -0.94 -2.99
N TYR A 81 9.50 0.14 -3.27
CA TYR A 81 10.97 0.07 -3.34
C TYR A 81 11.57 -0.06 -1.94
N ASP A 82 12.32 -1.14 -1.69
CA ASP A 82 12.83 -1.52 -0.36
C ASP A 82 13.53 -0.37 0.38
N LEU A 83 14.43 0.36 -0.32
CA LEU A 83 15.16 1.46 0.29
C LEU A 83 14.24 2.63 0.69
N THR A 84 13.24 2.96 -0.14
CA THR A 84 12.26 4.01 0.19
C THR A 84 11.45 3.60 1.42
N VAL A 85 10.96 2.36 1.44
CA VAL A 85 10.18 1.84 2.57
C VAL A 85 11.01 1.91 3.85
N ARG A 86 12.25 1.43 3.86
CA ARG A 86 13.14 1.50 5.04
C ARG A 86 13.37 2.91 5.56
N ARG A 87 13.40 3.92 4.68
CA ARG A 87 13.58 5.33 5.06
C ARG A 87 12.32 5.91 5.70
N VAL A 88 11.15 5.65 5.10
CA VAL A 88 9.85 6.13 5.62
C VAL A 88 9.55 5.56 7.01
N LEU A 89 10.06 4.37 7.31
CA LEU A 89 9.81 3.67 8.57
C LEU A 89 10.68 4.15 9.74
N ARG A 90 11.44 5.23 9.57
CA ARG A 90 12.27 5.79 10.64
C ARG A 90 11.59 7.05 11.18
N GLY A 91 11.19 7.04 12.46
CA GLY A 91 11.04 8.27 13.25
C GLY A 91 9.65 8.92 13.37
N HIS A 92 8.53 8.22 13.10
CA HIS A 92 7.18 8.81 13.20
C HIS A 92 6.15 7.86 13.80
N ASP A 93 5.20 8.32 14.62
CA ASP A 93 4.04 7.52 15.02
C ASP A 93 2.98 7.51 13.92
N ALA A 94 3.20 6.70 12.87
CA ALA A 94 2.40 6.74 11.64
C ALA A 94 2.01 5.35 11.11
N TRP A 95 0.87 5.33 10.43
CA TRP A 95 0.44 4.20 9.60
C TRP A 95 1.06 4.33 8.21
N VAL A 96 1.71 3.27 7.71
CA VAL A 96 2.35 3.29 6.37
C VAL A 96 1.65 2.31 5.44
N VAL A 97 1.12 2.83 4.33
CA VAL A 97 0.50 2.08 3.24
C VAL A 97 1.49 2.00 2.07
N VAL A 98 1.83 0.79 1.65
CA VAL A 98 2.79 0.56 0.57
C VAL A 98 2.05 0.19 -0.71
N ALA A 99 1.95 1.14 -1.65
CA ALA A 99 1.38 0.91 -2.97
C ALA A 99 2.38 0.17 -3.88
N PRO A 100 1.91 -0.71 -4.79
CA PRO A 100 2.78 -1.34 -5.75
C PRO A 100 3.38 -0.30 -6.70
N SER A 101 4.70 -0.35 -6.84
CA SER A 101 5.50 0.48 -7.76
C SER A 101 6.52 -0.35 -8.55
N GLN A 102 6.32 -1.67 -8.63
CA GLN A 102 7.24 -2.65 -9.24
C GLN A 102 8.65 -2.69 -8.63
N GLY A 103 8.82 -2.21 -7.40
CA GLY A 103 10.14 -2.06 -6.80
C GLY A 103 10.95 -0.92 -7.43
N ILE A 104 10.30 0.00 -8.14
CA ILE A 104 10.92 1.22 -8.69
C ILE A 104 10.73 2.35 -7.67
N ASN A 105 11.74 3.22 -7.55
CA ASN A 105 11.66 4.40 -6.69
C ASN A 105 10.43 5.27 -7.02
N VAL A 106 9.99 6.09 -6.06
CA VAL A 106 8.71 6.83 -6.15
C VAL A 106 8.61 7.69 -7.42
N TRP A 107 9.63 8.48 -7.73
CA TRP A 107 9.59 9.40 -8.86
C TRP A 107 9.54 8.66 -10.20
N CYS A 108 10.46 7.72 -10.41
CA CYS A 108 10.52 6.94 -11.65
C CYS A 108 9.27 6.08 -11.82
N ALA A 109 8.75 5.50 -10.73
CA ALA A 109 7.52 4.73 -10.78
C ALA A 109 6.30 5.61 -11.12
N ALA A 110 6.20 6.80 -10.54
CA ALA A 110 5.10 7.72 -10.81
C ALA A 110 5.14 8.23 -12.25
N ALA A 111 6.31 8.70 -12.70
CA ALA A 111 6.51 9.15 -14.07
C ALA A 111 6.32 8.03 -15.10
N GLY A 112 6.74 6.80 -14.77
CA GLY A 112 6.59 5.61 -15.61
C GLY A 112 5.20 4.94 -15.53
N GLY A 113 4.26 5.48 -14.75
CA GLY A 113 2.90 4.95 -14.63
C GLY A 113 2.75 3.70 -13.74
N HIS A 114 3.83 3.28 -13.08
CA HIS A 114 3.85 2.13 -12.16
C HIS A 114 3.39 2.48 -10.75
N LEU A 115 3.47 3.75 -10.34
CA LEU A 115 2.85 4.30 -9.14
C LEU A 115 1.81 5.35 -9.55
N SER A 116 0.58 4.91 -9.78
CA SER A 116 -0.49 5.76 -10.31
C SER A 116 -1.65 5.92 -9.35
N THR A 117 -2.56 6.85 -9.66
CA THR A 117 -3.85 7.00 -8.97
C THR A 117 -4.57 5.65 -8.79
N HIS A 118 -4.52 4.77 -9.79
CA HIS A 118 -5.15 3.46 -9.67
C HIS A 118 -4.51 2.62 -8.57
N GLN A 119 -3.17 2.57 -8.52
CA GLN A 119 -2.46 1.80 -7.51
C GLN A 119 -2.70 2.36 -6.09
N VAL A 120 -2.71 3.69 -5.95
CA VAL A 120 -3.01 4.34 -4.66
C VAL A 120 -4.43 4.04 -4.19
N VAL A 121 -5.43 4.17 -5.08
CA VAL A 121 -6.83 3.87 -4.75
C VAL A 121 -7.01 2.40 -4.37
N THR A 122 -6.39 1.49 -5.12
CA THR A 122 -6.46 0.06 -4.82
C THR A 122 -5.84 -0.22 -3.45
N ALA A 123 -4.63 0.28 -3.19
CA ALA A 123 -3.96 0.09 -1.90
C ALA A 123 -4.83 0.55 -0.73
N LEU A 124 -5.37 1.78 -0.78
CA LEU A 124 -6.22 2.33 0.28
C LEU A 124 -7.50 1.53 0.54
N LYS A 125 -8.07 0.91 -0.49
CA LYS A 125 -9.29 0.10 -0.38
C LYS A 125 -9.02 -1.32 0.13
N THR A 126 -7.82 -1.86 -0.08
CA THR A 126 -7.52 -3.28 0.19
C THR A 126 -6.68 -3.52 1.42
N CYS A 127 -5.98 -2.50 1.92
CA CYS A 127 -5.08 -2.59 3.08
C CYS A 127 -5.81 -2.58 4.44
N GLY A 128 -7.09 -2.22 4.48
CA GLY A 128 -7.86 -2.15 5.72
C GLY A 128 -7.49 -0.99 6.64
N ILE A 129 -6.78 0.02 6.14
CA ILE A 129 -6.43 1.22 6.92
C ILE A 129 -7.68 1.96 7.43
N GLU A 130 -8.79 1.88 6.71
CA GLU A 130 -10.07 2.48 7.06
C GLU A 130 -10.64 1.99 8.41
N GLN A 131 -10.30 0.77 8.84
CA GLN A 131 -10.72 0.27 10.15
C GLN A 131 -9.77 0.70 11.29
N ARG A 132 -8.60 1.26 10.97
CA ARG A 132 -7.55 1.60 11.95
C ARG A 132 -7.48 3.09 12.28
N VAL A 133 -7.96 3.96 11.40
CA VAL A 133 -7.96 5.42 11.61
C VAL A 133 -9.38 6.00 11.61
N SER A 134 -9.59 7.07 12.35
CA SER A 134 -10.88 7.79 12.43
C SER A 134 -11.06 8.83 11.32
N HIS A 135 -10.16 8.86 10.33
CA HIS A 135 -10.13 9.87 9.27
C HIS A 135 -9.76 9.30 7.90
N HIS A 136 -10.16 10.00 6.83
CA HIS A 136 -9.82 9.64 5.45
C HIS A 136 -8.80 10.60 4.84
N ARG A 137 -7.67 10.79 5.52
CA ARG A 137 -6.58 11.67 5.09
C ARG A 137 -5.28 10.89 5.01
N ALA A 138 -4.55 11.06 3.92
CA ALA A 138 -3.26 10.42 3.75
C ALA A 138 -2.24 11.35 3.06
N ILE A 139 -0.96 11.04 3.23
CA ILE A 139 0.17 11.82 2.73
C ILE A 139 0.93 10.98 1.72
N LEU A 140 1.18 11.53 0.52
CA LEU A 140 2.08 10.97 -0.48
C LEU A 140 3.36 11.79 -0.56
N PRO A 141 4.51 11.21 -0.93
CA PRO A 141 5.69 11.98 -1.27
C PRO A 141 5.40 12.95 -2.42
N GLN A 142 6.02 14.13 -2.39
CA GLN A 142 5.85 15.15 -3.44
C GLN A 142 6.10 14.60 -4.85
N LEU A 143 7.11 13.73 -4.97
CA LEU A 143 7.54 13.14 -6.24
C LEU A 143 6.52 12.16 -6.85
N ALA A 144 5.49 11.76 -6.10
CA ALA A 144 4.40 10.93 -6.64
C ALA A 144 3.39 11.76 -7.48
N ALA A 145 3.44 13.09 -7.43
CA ALA A 145 2.50 13.97 -8.12
C ALA A 145 2.51 13.82 -9.65
N THR A 146 3.61 13.29 -10.22
CA THR A 146 3.71 13.03 -11.66
C THR A 146 2.84 11.87 -12.16
N GLY A 147 2.48 10.94 -11.27
CA GLY A 147 1.67 9.75 -11.61
C GLY A 147 0.33 9.66 -10.86
N VAL A 148 0.17 10.42 -9.78
CA VAL A 148 -1.00 10.35 -8.91
C VAL A 148 -1.78 11.67 -8.95
N MET A 149 -3.08 11.57 -9.20
CA MET A 149 -4.01 12.70 -9.18
C MET A 149 -4.82 12.68 -7.88
N ALA A 150 -4.49 13.54 -6.92
CA ALA A 150 -5.13 13.58 -5.60
C ALA A 150 -6.67 13.74 -5.66
N ARG A 151 -7.17 14.60 -6.57
CA ARG A 151 -8.61 14.79 -6.80
C ARG A 151 -9.30 13.49 -7.21
N GLU A 152 -8.63 12.68 -8.04
CA GLU A 152 -9.18 11.42 -8.53
C GLU A 152 -9.15 10.33 -7.45
N VAL A 153 -8.17 10.35 -6.55
CA VAL A 153 -8.17 9.48 -5.36
C VAL A 153 -9.40 9.78 -4.50
N SER A 154 -9.63 11.06 -4.18
CA SER A 154 -10.80 11.47 -3.39
C SER A 154 -12.12 11.09 -4.07
N ARG A 155 -12.26 11.33 -5.38
CA ARG A 155 -13.45 10.93 -6.15
C ARG A 155 -13.71 9.43 -6.12
N ARG A 156 -12.67 8.59 -6.20
CA ARG A 156 -12.80 7.13 -6.34
C ARG A 156 -12.90 6.37 -5.02
N CYS A 157 -12.40 6.92 -3.93
CA CYS A 157 -12.34 6.20 -2.65
C CYS A 157 -12.60 7.06 -1.40
N GLY A 158 -12.94 8.34 -1.53
CA GLY A 158 -13.23 9.22 -0.39
C GLY A 158 -12.00 9.69 0.38
N TRP A 159 -10.80 9.18 0.06
CA TRP A 159 -9.56 9.59 0.70
C TRP A 159 -9.02 10.91 0.15
N HIS A 160 -8.77 11.86 1.05
CA HIS A 160 -8.10 13.10 0.74
C HIS A 160 -6.59 12.92 0.88
N VAL A 161 -5.92 12.80 -0.26
CA VAL A 161 -4.47 12.70 -0.30
C VAL A 161 -3.84 14.07 -0.48
N ARG A 162 -2.81 14.36 0.30
CA ARG A 162 -1.95 15.54 0.13
C ARG A 162 -0.54 15.11 -0.23
N PHE A 163 0.13 15.92 -1.05
CA PHE A 163 1.54 15.75 -1.31
C PHE A 163 2.32 16.40 -0.17
N GLY A 164 3.01 15.58 0.61
CA GLY A 164 3.95 15.99 1.64
C GLY A 164 5.34 16.27 1.04
N PRO A 165 6.39 16.28 1.87
CA PRO A 165 7.75 16.60 1.45
C PRO A 165 8.38 15.55 0.53
N VAL A 166 9.58 15.86 0.03
CA VAL A 166 10.41 14.92 -0.73
C VAL A 166 11.00 13.85 0.19
N TYR A 167 11.48 14.24 1.38
CA TYR A 167 12.09 13.33 2.35
C TYR A 167 11.13 13.03 3.50
N ALA A 168 11.16 11.78 3.99
CA ALA A 168 10.28 11.36 5.07
C ALA A 168 10.58 12.09 6.40
N GLU A 169 11.85 12.43 6.65
CA GLU A 169 12.30 13.13 7.85
C GLU A 169 11.74 14.55 8.01
N ASP A 170 11.28 15.15 6.92
CA ASP A 170 10.64 16.47 6.88
C ASP A 170 9.14 16.42 7.22
N LEU A 171 8.58 15.23 7.50
CA LEU A 171 7.18 15.12 7.91
C LEU A 171 6.96 15.80 9.27
N PRO A 172 5.85 16.54 9.45
CA PRO A 172 5.50 17.13 10.74
C PRO A 172 5.47 16.07 11.85
N ARG A 173 6.02 16.42 13.02
CA ARG A 173 6.01 15.58 14.22
C ARG A 173 4.78 15.86 15.07
#